data_AF-A0A679FND1-F1
#
_entry.id   AF-A0A679FND1-F1
#
_cell.length_a   1.000
_cell.length_b   1.000
_cell.length_c   1.000
_cell.angle_alpha   90.00
_cell.angle_beta   90.00
_cell.angle_gamma   90.00
#
_symmetry.space_group_name_H-M   'P 1'
#
loop_
_entity.id
_entity.type
_entity.pdbx_description
1 polymer ?
#
loop_
_entity_poly.entity_id
_entity_poly.type
_entity_poly.pdbx_seq_one_letter_code
_entity_poly.pdbx_strand_id
1 'polypeptide(L)' 'MYMRRVTRKKKDGITVAYLHHESWPNVRDECERLMLGHFSPKNGDLDQRTELTTKQTQFFVALGLEPPPKILGIHPRT' A
#
# COMPACT_ATOMS: atom_id res chain seq x y z
N MET A 1 -10.78 15.25 -5.39
CA MET A 1 -10.96 14.36 -6.54
C MET A 1 -9.58 13.99 -7.02
N TYR A 2 -9.27 12.69 -7.08
CA TYR A 2 -7.97 12.20 -7.53
C TYR A 2 -8.14 11.49 -8.87
N MET A 3 -7.24 11.76 -9.82
CA MET A 3 -7.20 11.11 -11.13
C MET A 3 -5.90 10.35 -11.26
N ARG A 4 -5.99 9.06 -11.59
CA ARG A 4 -4.81 8.22 -11.88
C ARG A 4 -4.91 7.60 -13.26
N ARG A 5 -3.76 7.42 -13.91
CA ARG A 5 -3.68 6.68 -15.17
C ARG A 5 -3.76 5.18 -14.87
N VAL A 6 -4.65 4.48 -15.56
CA VAL A 6 -4.84 3.03 -15.44
C VAL A 6 -4.67 2.40 -16.82
N THR A 7 -3.98 1.27 -16.86
CA THR A 7 -3.88 0.44 -18.06
C THR A 7 -4.79 -0.77 -17.93
N ARG A 8 -5.50 -1.10 -19.00
CA ARG A 8 -6.33 -2.31 -19.09
C ARG A 8 -6.00 -3.05 -20.37
N LYS A 9 -5.67 -4.34 -20.25
CA LYS A 9 -5.53 -5.23 -21.40
C LYS A 9 -6.89 -5.78 -21.82
N LYS A 10 -7.26 -5.62 -23.09
CA LYS A 10 -8.47 -6.20 -23.69
C LYS A 10 -8.23 -7.65 -24.10
N LYS A 11 -9.32 -8.39 -24.36
CA LYS A 11 -9.27 -9.79 -24.83
C LYS A 11 -8.45 -9.93 -26.13
N ASP A 12 -8.51 -8.93 -26.99
CA ASP A 12 -7.80 -8.89 -28.29
C ASP A 12 -6.31 -8.51 -28.16
N GLY A 13 -5.76 -8.50 -26.95
CA GLY A 13 -4.34 -8.19 -26.69
C GLY A 13 -3.99 -6.71 -26.59
N ILE A 14 -4.85 -5.81 -27.09
CA ILE A 14 -4.66 -4.35 -27.03
C ILE A 14 -4.66 -3.87 -25.57
N THR A 15 -3.66 -3.07 -25.19
CA THR A 15 -3.62 -2.36 -23.91
C THR A 15 -4.09 -0.92 -24.09
N VAL A 16 -5.12 -0.52 -23.34
CA VAL A 16 -5.65 0.84 -23.35
C VAL A 16 -5.29 1.53 -22.05
N ALA A 17 -4.79 2.76 -22.12
CA ALA A 17 -4.58 3.61 -20.96
C ALA A 17 -5.68 4.68 -20.88
N TYR A 18 -6.25 4.90 -19.70
CA TYR A 18 -7.26 5.93 -19.46
C TYR A 18 -7.07 6.56 -18.07
N LEU A 19 -7.66 7.74 -17.87
CA LEU A 19 -7.74 8.36 -16.55
C LEU A 19 -8.91 7.76 -15.78
N HIS A 20 -8.63 7.25 -14.59
CA HIS A 20 -9.62 6.75 -13.66
C HIS A 20 -9.79 7.74 -12.52
N HIS A 21 -11.05 8.08 -12.24
CA HIS A 21 -11.42 8.96 -11.15
C HIS A 21 -11.63 8.16 -9.87
N GLU A 22 -10.96 8.57 -8.79
CA GLU A 22 -11.20 8.07 -7.44
C GLU A 22 -11.65 9.22 -6.52
N SER A 23 -12.63 8.92 -5.67
CA SER A 23 -13.10 9.84 -4.65
C SER A 23 -12.08 9.92 -3.51
N TRP A 24 -12.03 11.07 -2.82
CA TRP A 24 -11.14 11.22 -1.66
C TRP A 24 -11.44 10.22 -0.52
N PRO A 25 -12.71 9.89 -0.21
CA PRO A 25 -13.01 8.81 0.74
C PRO A 25 -12.36 7.48 0.35
N ASN A 26 -12.47 7.05 -0.91
CA ASN A 26 -11.88 5.78 -1.35
C ASN A 26 -10.34 5.78 -1.24
N VAL A 27 -9.70 6.92 -1.51
CA VAL A 27 -8.24 7.06 -1.33
C VAL A 27 -7.88 6.97 0.14
N ARG A 28 -8.64 7.64 1.02
CA ARG A 28 -8.45 7.57 2.47
C ARG A 28 -8.62 6.14 2.99
N ASP A 29 -9.72 5.48 2.66
CA ASP A 29 -10.01 4.11 3.08
C ASP A 29 -8.87 3.15 2.69
N GLU A 30 -8.28 3.36 1.52
CA GLU A 30 -7.14 2.57 1.05
C GLU A 30 -5.86 2.88 1.84
N CYS A 31 -5.59 4.14 2.17
CA CYS A 31 -4.45 4.52 3.01
C CYS A 31 -4.59 3.99 4.44
N GLU A 32 -5.79 4.02 5.02
CA GLU A 32 -6.07 3.56 6.39
C GLU A 32 -5.87 2.05 6.58
N ARG A 33 -5.86 1.26 5.50
CA ARG A 33 -5.50 -0.17 5.54
C ARG A 33 -4.02 -0.42 5.83
N LEU A 34 -3.16 0.59 5.64
CA LEU A 34 -1.76 0.50 6.00
C LEU A 34 -1.61 0.74 7.50
N MET A 35 -1.48 -0.34 8.26
CA MET A 35 -1.45 -0.29 9.73
C MET A 35 -0.17 -0.92 10.25
N LEU A 36 0.31 -0.45 11.40
CA LEU A 36 1.38 -1.09 12.16
C LEU A 36 0.78 -2.09 13.14
N GLY A 37 1.12 -3.37 12.99
CA GLY A 37 0.81 -4.41 13.94
C GLY A 37 1.96 -4.59 14.93
N HIS A 38 1.61 -4.68 16.21
CA HIS A 38 2.54 -5.03 17.29
C HIS A 38 2.26 -6.46 17.74
N PHE A 39 3.28 -7.31 17.69
CA PHE A 39 3.20 -8.72 18.09
C PHE A 39 4.14 -8.96 19.26
N SER A 40 3.63 -9.50 20.37
CA SER A 40 4.41 -9.77 21.58
C SER A 40 4.43 -11.28 21.93
N PRO A 41 5.19 -12.10 21.17
CA PRO A 41 5.46 -13.49 21.57
C PRO A 41 6.41 -13.58 22.78
N LYS A 42 6.58 -14.78 23.33
CA LYS A 42 7.40 -15.01 24.54
C LYS A 42 8.86 -14.54 24.43
N ASN A 43 9.41 -14.52 23.21
CA ASN A 43 10.84 -14.26 22.96
C ASN A 43 11.15 -12.78 22.67
N GLY A 44 10.16 -11.90 22.70
CA GLY A 44 10.33 -10.49 22.35
C GLY A 44 9.17 -9.95 21.54
N ASP A 45 9.28 -8.69 21.13
CA ASP A 45 8.26 -7.98 20.39
C ASP A 45 8.68 -7.75 18.93
N LEU A 46 7.70 -7.69 18.02
CA LEU A 46 7.86 -7.43 16.60
C LEU A 46 6.86 -6.36 16.17
N ASP A 47 7.36 -5.30 15.56
CA ASP A 47 6.54 -4.25 14.93
C ASP A 47 6.60 -4.44 13.41
N GLN A 48 5.47 -4.83 12.83
CA GLN A 48 5.36 -5.11 11.41
C GLN A 48 4.12 -4.44 10.83
N ARG A 49 4.30 -3.75 9.70
CA ARG A 49 3.15 -3.20 8.97
C ARG A 49 2.37 -4.28 8.20
N THR A 50 1.13 -3.97 7.84
CA THR A 50 0.36 -4.76 6.88
C THR A 50 1.07 -4.81 5.51
N GLU A 51 0.76 -5.84 4.72
CA GLU A 51 1.26 -5.93 3.33
C GLU A 51 0.73 -4.76 2.51
N LEU A 52 1.59 -4.19 1.65
CA LEU A 52 1.13 -3.12 0.77
C LEU A 52 0.18 -3.70 -0.26
N THR A 53 -0.92 -3.01 -0.48
CA THR A 53 -1.75 -3.29 -1.65
C THR A 53 -1.08 -2.76 -2.93
N THR A 54 -1.55 -3.25 -4.08
CA THR A 54 -1.13 -2.70 -5.37
C THR A 54 -1.44 -1.20 -5.48
N LYS A 55 -2.55 -0.74 -4.91
CA LYS A 55 -2.92 0.68 -4.95
C LYS A 55 -2.01 1.54 -4.08
N GLN A 56 -1.72 1.11 -2.86
CA GLN A 56 -0.78 1.81 -1.98
C GLN A 56 0.61 1.90 -2.62
N THR A 57 1.08 0.81 -3.22
CA THR A 57 2.36 0.80 -3.98
C THR A 57 2.34 1.84 -5.11
N GLN A 58 1.23 1.92 -5.86
CA GLN A 58 1.05 2.94 -6.90
C GLN A 58 1.03 4.37 -6.34
N PHE A 59 0.44 4.60 -5.16
CA PHE A 59 0.45 5.90 -4.50
C PHE A 59 1.87 6.33 -4.13
N PHE A 60 2.67 5.45 -3.52
CA PHE A 60 4.07 5.74 -3.20
C PHE A 60 4.87 6.11 -4.46
N VAL A 61 4.74 5.32 -5.53
CA VAL A 61 5.41 5.62 -6.82
C VAL A 61 4.94 6.95 -7.40
N ALA A 62 3.63 7.23 -7.41
CA ALA A 62 3.08 8.46 -7.95
C ALA A 62 3.53 9.70 -7.17
N LEU A 63 3.78 9.56 -5.86
CA LEU A 63 4.29 10.62 -4.99
C LEU A 63 5.82 10.69 -4.96
N GLY A 64 6.53 9.74 -5.60
CA GLY A 64 7.99 9.66 -5.54
C GLY A 64 8.53 9.34 -4.13
N LEU A 65 7.73 8.63 -3.33
CA LEU A 65 8.07 8.26 -1.95
C LEU A 65 8.51 6.80 -1.87
N GLU A 66 9.49 6.52 -1.03
CA GLU A 66 9.82 5.14 -0.68
C GLU A 66 8.75 4.58 0.27
N PRO A 67 8.28 3.34 0.05
CA PRO A 67 7.36 2.70 0.98
C PRO A 67 8.04 2.46 2.34
N PRO A 68 7.28 2.53 3.44
CA PRO A 68 7.83 2.20 4.76
C PRO A 68 8.36 0.76 4.79
N PRO A 69 9.39 0.47 5.59
CA PRO A 69 9.92 -0.88 5.74
C PRO A 69 8.83 -1.82 6.26
N LYS A 70 8.92 -3.10 5.89
CA LYS A 70 7.92 -4.10 6.32
C LYS A 70 7.99 -4.35 7.83
N ILE A 71 9.20 -4.48 8.36
CA ILE A 71 9.49 -4.64 9.78
C ILE A 71 10.11 -3.33 10.25
N LEU A 72 9.49 -2.69 11.24
CA LEU A 72 9.99 -1.45 11.84
C LEU A 72 10.92 -1.75 13.02
N GLY A 73 10.64 -2.81 13.78
CA GLY A 73 11.37 -3.13 14.99
C GLY A 73 11.29 -4.61 15.35
N ILE A 74 12.39 -5.13 15.90
CA ILE A 74 12.45 -6.43 16.57
C ILE A 74 13.10 -6.17 17.92
N HIS A 75 12.41 -6.52 19.00
CA HIS A 75 12.80 -6.22 20.38
C HIS A 75 12.91 -7.52 21.18
N PRO A 76 14.09 -8.15 21.27
CA PRO A 76 14.27 -9.37 22.04
C PRO A 76 13.94 -9.16 23.53
N ARG A 77 13.32 -10.16 24.15
CA ARG A 77 13.14 -10.17 25.61
C ARG A 77 14.39 -10.78 26.25
N THR A 78 15.08 -9.99 27.07
CA THR A 78 16.20 -10.43 27.92
C THR A 78 15.75 -11.33 29.05
#